data_AF-A0A643FQ85-F1
#
_entry.id   AF-A0A643FQ85-F1
#
_cell.length_a   1.000
_cell.length_b   1.000
_cell.length_c   1.000
_cell.angle_alpha   90.00
_cell.angle_beta   90.00
_cell.angle_gamma   90.00
#
_symmetry.space_group_name_H-M   'P 1'
#
loop_
_entity.id
_entity.type
_entity.pdbx_description
1 polymer ?
#
loop_
_entity_poly.entity_id
_entity_poly.type
_entity_poly.pdbx_seq_one_letter_code
_entity_poly.pdbx_strand_id
1 'polypeptide(L)'
;MAGAGRGSLGRRIQNIPPAETITRKPSIHMPLAACRLPLAACRLMLAIIGVRVERLNDCSEADAMAEGIDRDGEGWLSYAAGSCVQFPTTGYASLWDDINGAGAWDENPWVWVVEFRRV
;
A
#
# COMPACT_ATOMS: atom_id res chain seq x y z
N MET A 1 -41.19 39.32 -0.69
CA MET A 1 -39.99 39.00 0.12
C MET A 1 -40.12 37.54 0.53
N ALA A 2 -39.58 36.57 -0.22
CA ALA A 2 -38.17 36.16 -0.33
C ALA A 2 -37.60 35.58 0.97
N GLY A 3 -37.21 34.31 0.95
CA GLY A 3 -36.55 33.58 2.05
C GLY A 3 -36.90 32.10 2.05
N ALA A 4 -36.58 31.34 1.00
CA ALA A 4 -35.31 30.62 0.83
C ALA A 4 -35.21 29.36 1.72
N GLY A 5 -35.19 28.20 1.06
CA GLY A 5 -35.24 26.89 1.67
C GLY A 5 -33.97 26.47 2.41
N ARG A 6 -34.12 25.43 3.23
CA ARG A 6 -33.03 24.50 3.55
C ARG A 6 -33.57 23.09 3.50
N GLY A 7 -33.51 22.49 2.32
CA GLY A 7 -33.45 21.05 2.21
C GLY A 7 -32.08 20.61 2.73
N SER A 8 -32.02 19.96 3.88
CA SER A 8 -30.85 19.17 4.26
C SER A 8 -31.28 17.72 4.39
N LEU A 9 -31.18 16.98 3.28
CA LEU A 9 -31.14 15.52 3.28
C LEU A 9 -29.81 15.08 3.92
N GLY A 10 -29.72 15.20 5.25
CA GLY A 10 -28.66 14.57 6.03
C GLY A 10 -29.07 13.12 6.28
N ARG A 11 -28.38 12.16 5.65
CA ARG A 11 -28.62 10.72 5.85
C ARG A 11 -28.64 10.41 7.35
N ARG A 12 -29.84 10.16 7.88
CA ARG A 12 -30.04 9.66 9.24
C ARG A 12 -29.56 8.21 9.22
N ILE A 13 -28.40 7.93 9.79
CA ILE A 13 -27.92 6.56 10.03
C ILE A 13 -28.85 5.98 11.10
N GLN A 14 -29.91 5.31 10.66
CA GLN A 14 -30.82 4.58 11.54
C GLN A 14 -30.09 3.29 11.95
N ASN A 15 -30.15 2.94 13.25
CA ASN A 15 -29.42 1.87 13.94
C ASN A 15 -27.97 2.13 14.39
N ILE A 16 -27.68 3.29 14.99
CA ILE A 16 -26.50 3.41 15.86
C ILE A 16 -26.89 2.97 17.28
N PRO A 17 -26.26 1.94 17.86
CA PRO A 17 -26.52 1.55 19.24
C PRO A 17 -26.03 2.64 20.21
N PRO A 18 -26.57 2.73 21.45
CA PRO A 18 -26.19 3.76 22.41
C PRO A 18 -24.67 3.83 22.61
N ALA A 19 -24.08 5.03 22.71
CA ALA A 19 -22.63 5.21 22.76
C ALA A 19 -21.94 4.36 23.84
N GLU A 20 -22.64 4.13 24.95
CA GLU A 20 -22.24 3.33 26.10
C GLU A 20 -22.05 1.84 25.77
N THR A 21 -22.69 1.35 24.70
CA THR A 21 -22.56 -0.03 24.20
C THR A 21 -21.46 -0.18 23.13
N ILE A 22 -20.91 0.92 22.64
CA ILE A 22 -19.85 0.93 21.62
C ILE A 22 -18.50 0.80 22.31
N THR A 23 -18.07 -0.43 22.59
CA THR A 23 -16.69 -0.69 23.03
C THR A 23 -15.74 -0.53 21.84
N ARG A 24 -15.15 0.67 21.68
CA ARG A 24 -14.09 0.89 20.69
C ARG A 24 -12.81 0.21 21.16
N LYS A 25 -12.49 -0.95 20.60
CA LYS A 25 -11.12 -1.47 20.64
C LYS A 25 -10.40 -0.96 19.39
N PRO A 26 -9.36 -0.10 19.52
CA PRO A 26 -8.60 0.32 18.37
C PRO A 26 -7.96 -0.89 17.70
N SER A 27 -8.20 -1.05 16.41
CA SER A 27 -7.83 -2.22 15.61
C SER A 27 -6.31 -2.38 15.41
N ILE A 28 -5.53 -1.33 15.67
CA ILE A 28 -4.09 -1.29 15.38
C ILE A 28 -3.20 -1.95 16.45
N HIS A 29 -3.72 -2.15 17.67
CA HIS A 29 -2.96 -2.71 18.80
C HIS A 29 -3.48 -4.07 19.30
N MET A 30 -4.30 -4.74 18.49
CA MET A 30 -4.88 -6.03 18.86
C MET A 30 -4.06 -7.17 18.24
N PRO A 31 -3.59 -8.16 19.03
CA PRO A 31 -3.01 -9.37 18.45
C PRO A 31 -4.04 -10.05 17.53
N LEU A 32 -3.58 -10.75 16.49
CA LEU A 32 -4.43 -11.30 15.42
C LEU A 32 -5.64 -12.09 15.96
N ALA A 33 -5.45 -12.83 17.06
CA ALA A 33 -6.50 -13.60 17.75
C ALA A 33 -7.59 -12.74 18.43
N ALA A 34 -7.28 -11.51 18.80
CA ALA A 34 -8.19 -10.57 19.46
C ALA A 34 -8.89 -9.64 18.46
N CYS A 35 -8.44 -9.57 17.20
CA CYS A 35 -9.05 -8.74 16.18
C CYS A 35 -10.49 -9.21 15.94
N ARG A 36 -11.45 -8.28 16.07
CA ARG A 36 -12.89 -8.58 15.92
C ARG A 36 -13.29 -8.80 14.45
N LEU A 37 -12.35 -8.61 13.53
CA LEU A 37 -12.47 -8.96 12.13
C LEU A 37 -12.08 -10.44 11.97
N PRO A 38 -13.00 -11.34 11.57
CA PRO A 38 -12.62 -12.71 11.27
C PRO A 38 -11.57 -12.73 10.16
N LEU A 39 -10.65 -13.70 10.17
CA LEU A 39 -9.66 -13.88 9.10
C LEU A 39 -10.30 -13.91 7.70
N ALA A 40 -11.53 -14.44 7.61
CA ALA A 40 -12.35 -14.45 6.40
C ALA A 40 -12.76 -13.07 5.86
N ALA A 41 -12.66 -12.01 6.66
CA ALA A 41 -12.94 -10.63 6.26
C ALA A 41 -11.67 -9.80 5.99
N CYS A 42 -10.48 -10.37 6.19
CA CYS A 42 -9.24 -9.76 5.71
C CYS A 42 -9.15 -9.89 4.19
N ARG A 43 -8.86 -8.79 3.48
CA ARG A 43 -8.64 -8.84 2.03
C ARG A 43 -7.38 -9.62 1.66
N LEU A 44 -6.31 -9.46 2.45
CA LEU A 44 -5.04 -10.15 2.29
C LEU A 44 -4.48 -10.44 3.68
N MET A 45 -4.00 -11.67 3.88
CA MET A 45 -3.29 -12.09 5.08
C MET A 45 -1.89 -12.54 4.67
N LEU A 46 -0.87 -11.81 5.13
CA LEU A 46 0.53 -12.01 4.79
C LEU A 46 1.33 -12.23 6.07
N ALA A 47 2.00 -13.37 6.17
CA ALA A 47 2.97 -13.65 7.22
C ALA A 47 4.33 -13.10 6.80
N ILE A 48 4.97 -12.31 7.66
CA ILE A 48 6.36 -11.87 7.47
C ILE A 48 7.26 -13.09 7.69
N ILE A 49 8.08 -13.42 6.71
CA ILE A 49 9.00 -14.57 6.75
C ILE A 49 10.47 -14.16 6.80
N GLY A 50 10.77 -12.90 6.50
CA GLY A 50 12.13 -12.36 6.51
C GLY A 50 12.12 -10.85 6.62
N VAL A 51 13.14 -10.31 7.29
CA VAL A 51 13.41 -8.87 7.36
C VAL A 51 14.93 -8.69 7.27
N ARG A 52 15.38 -7.89 6.32
CA ARG A 52 16.81 -7.55 6.14
C ARG A 52 16.98 -6.08 5.78
N VAL A 53 18.20 -5.59 5.89
CA VAL A 53 18.58 -4.23 5.51
C VAL A 53 19.55 -4.31 4.34
N GLU A 54 19.28 -3.59 3.27
CA GLU A 54 20.14 -3.52 2.08
C GLU A 54 20.18 -2.09 1.50
N ARG A 55 21.10 -1.84 0.58
CA ARG A 55 21.10 -0.62 -0.23
C ARG A 55 20.05 -0.76 -1.31
N LEU A 56 19.31 0.31 -1.58
CA LEU A 56 18.27 0.34 -2.61
C LEU A 56 18.77 -0.19 -3.96
N ASN A 57 19.96 0.23 -4.38
CA ASN A 57 20.50 -0.10 -5.71
C ASN A 57 21.11 -1.52 -5.77
N ASP A 58 21.22 -2.21 -4.63
CA ASP A 58 21.67 -3.60 -4.56
C ASP A 58 20.51 -4.59 -4.85
N CYS A 59 19.30 -4.10 -5.15
CA CYS A 59 18.16 -4.95 -5.48
C CYS A 59 18.44 -5.77 -6.75
N SER A 60 18.09 -7.06 -6.73
CA SER A 60 18.21 -7.89 -7.93
C SER A 60 17.05 -7.66 -8.90
N GLU A 61 17.21 -8.12 -10.14
CA GLU A 61 16.09 -8.13 -11.11
C GLU A 61 14.89 -8.95 -10.59
N ALA A 62 15.14 -10.04 -9.87
CA ALA A 62 14.09 -10.86 -9.27
C ALA A 62 13.35 -10.11 -8.15
N ASP A 63 14.05 -9.32 -7.34
CA ASP A 63 13.44 -8.48 -6.30
C ASP A 63 12.58 -7.38 -6.95
N ALA A 64 13.10 -6.69 -7.96
CA ALA A 64 12.35 -5.68 -8.71
C ALA A 64 11.05 -6.26 -9.32
N MET A 65 11.11 -7.49 -9.84
CA MET A 65 9.93 -8.21 -10.33
C MET A 65 8.97 -8.61 -9.21
N ALA A 66 9.49 -9.01 -8.04
CA ALA A 66 8.70 -9.44 -6.89
C ALA A 66 7.95 -8.27 -6.22
N GLU A 67 8.51 -7.05 -6.27
CA GLU A 67 7.84 -5.81 -5.88
C GLU A 67 6.59 -5.53 -6.73
N GLY A 68 6.52 -6.13 -7.93
CA GLY A 68 5.33 -6.13 -8.76
C GLY A 68 5.27 -4.97 -9.75
N ILE A 69 6.42 -4.57 -10.31
CA ILE A 69 6.47 -3.61 -11.42
C ILE A 69 5.67 -4.07 -12.64
N ASP A 70 5.06 -3.12 -13.34
CA ASP A 70 4.20 -3.39 -14.49
C ASP A 70 5.02 -3.68 -15.76
N ARG A 71 4.45 -4.52 -16.63
CA ARG A 71 4.99 -4.81 -17.97
C ARG A 71 4.50 -3.78 -18.98
N ASP A 72 5.36 -3.41 -19.92
CA ASP A 72 4.99 -2.63 -21.11
C ASP A 72 5.49 -3.35 -22.37
N GLY A 73 4.57 -4.05 -23.05
CA GLY A 73 4.91 -4.92 -24.18
C GLY A 73 5.88 -6.04 -23.78
N GLU A 74 7.02 -6.12 -24.46
CA GLU A 74 8.09 -7.09 -24.18
C GLU A 74 9.03 -6.66 -23.04
N GLY A 75 8.93 -5.42 -22.57
CA GLY A 75 9.75 -4.87 -21.50
C GLY A 75 8.95 -4.52 -20.24
N TRP A 76 9.40 -3.48 -19.56
CA TRP A 76 8.90 -3.01 -18.27
C TRP A 76 8.47 -1.56 -18.35
N LEU A 77 7.50 -1.17 -17.54
CA LEU A 77 7.02 0.20 -17.51
C LEU A 77 8.03 1.11 -16.78
N SER A 78 8.41 2.21 -17.42
CA SER A 78 8.97 3.37 -16.73
C SER A 78 7.85 4.27 -16.24
N TYR A 79 7.72 4.43 -14.94
CA TYR A 79 6.66 5.23 -14.32
C TYR A 79 6.89 6.73 -14.50
N ALA A 80 8.15 7.16 -14.49
CA ALA A 80 8.52 8.56 -14.71
C ALA A 80 8.30 9.01 -16.17
N ALA A 81 8.56 8.13 -17.16
CA ALA A 81 8.51 8.48 -18.59
C ALA A 81 7.27 7.94 -19.32
N GLY A 82 6.53 7.00 -18.74
CA GLY A 82 5.40 6.33 -19.38
C GLY A 82 5.82 5.49 -20.61
N SER A 83 7.03 4.94 -20.59
CA SER A 83 7.65 4.24 -21.72
C SER A 83 8.22 2.87 -21.35
N CYS A 84 8.37 2.00 -22.34
CA CYS A 84 9.02 0.71 -22.17
C CYS A 84 10.53 0.83 -21.87
N VAL A 85 11.00 0.11 -20.85
CA VAL A 85 12.42 -0.08 -20.53
C VAL A 85 12.77 -1.57 -20.54
N GLN A 86 14.03 -1.86 -20.86
CA GLN A 86 14.48 -3.24 -21.07
C GLN A 86 14.61 -4.03 -19.76
N PHE A 87 15.08 -3.38 -18.69
CA PHE A 87 15.43 -4.06 -17.44
C PHE A 87 14.42 -3.77 -16.33
N PRO A 88 14.06 -4.77 -15.52
CA PRO A 88 13.12 -4.60 -14.42
C PRO A 88 13.65 -3.63 -13.36
N THR A 89 14.96 -3.63 -13.11
CA THR A 89 15.61 -2.68 -12.19
C THR A 89 15.44 -1.23 -12.65
N THR A 90 15.46 -0.95 -13.95
CA THR A 90 15.19 0.39 -14.49
C THR A 90 13.73 0.79 -14.27
N GLY A 91 12.80 -0.13 -14.48
CA GLY A 91 11.38 0.09 -14.18
C GLY A 91 11.17 0.38 -12.69
N TYR A 92 11.77 -0.42 -11.82
CA TYR A 92 11.73 -0.24 -10.37
C TYR A 92 12.36 1.08 -9.92
N ALA A 93 13.51 1.47 -10.48
CA ALA A 93 14.14 2.76 -10.21
C ALA A 93 13.21 3.93 -10.55
N SER A 94 12.55 3.86 -11.71
CA SER A 94 11.59 4.89 -12.12
C SER A 94 10.36 4.96 -11.21
N LEU A 95 9.89 3.81 -10.72
CA LEU A 95 8.79 3.74 -9.75
C LEU A 95 9.20 4.36 -8.41
N TRP A 96 10.42 4.06 -7.96
CA TRP A 96 10.97 4.61 -6.73
C TRP A 96 11.03 6.14 -6.78
N ASP A 97 11.53 6.70 -7.88
CA ASP A 97 11.58 8.15 -8.11
C ASP A 97 10.18 8.77 -8.23
N ASP A 98 9.22 8.07 -8.85
CA ASP A 98 7.83 8.56 -8.92
C ASP A 98 7.18 8.69 -7.54
N ILE A 99 7.48 7.75 -6.63
CA ILE A 99 6.93 7.74 -5.27
C ILE A 99 7.68 8.70 -4.34
N ASN A 100 9.01 8.73 -4.40
CA ASN A 100 9.86 9.42 -3.43
C ASN A 100 10.39 10.78 -3.93
N GLY A 101 10.19 11.10 -5.20
CA GLY A 101 10.70 12.30 -5.85
C GLY A 101 11.86 12.02 -6.81
N ALA A 102 12.02 12.88 -7.81
CA ALA A 102 13.05 12.71 -8.83
C ALA A 102 14.47 12.69 -8.24
N GLY A 103 15.25 11.68 -8.59
CA GLY A 103 16.63 11.48 -8.11
C GLY A 103 16.74 10.75 -6.76
N ALA A 104 15.63 10.31 -6.17
CA ALA A 104 15.64 9.56 -4.91
C ALA A 104 16.34 8.19 -5.05
N TRP A 105 16.33 7.60 -6.24
CA TRP A 105 17.06 6.39 -6.58
C TRP A 105 18.59 6.59 -6.47
N ASP A 106 19.09 7.73 -6.93
CA ASP A 106 20.52 8.04 -6.92
C ASP A 106 21.06 8.30 -5.51
N GLU A 107 20.20 8.67 -4.55
CA GLU A 107 20.57 8.79 -3.13
C GLU A 107 20.98 7.44 -2.52
N ASN A 108 20.52 6.33 -3.11
CA ASN A 108 20.81 4.96 -2.71
C ASN A 108 20.70 4.74 -1.17
N PRO A 109 19.52 5.03 -0.56
CA PRO A 109 19.34 4.91 0.87
C PRO A 109 19.43 3.46 1.36
N TRP A 110 19.59 3.29 2.67
CA TRP A 110 19.38 2.00 3.32
C TRP A 110 17.88 1.74 3.43
N VAL A 111 17.43 0.61 2.90
CA VAL A 111 16.03 0.20 2.90
C VAL A 111 15.85 -1.10 3.68
N TRP A 112 14.62 -1.30 4.16
CA TRP A 112 14.21 -2.55 4.78
C TRP A 112 13.53 -3.41 3.72
N VAL A 113 14.06 -4.61 3.48
CA VAL A 113 13.35 -5.61 2.67
C VAL A 113 12.59 -6.53 3.59
N VAL A 114 11.29 -6.64 3.31
CA VAL A 114 10.36 -7.46 4.07
C VAL A 114 9.79 -8.52 3.15
N GLU A 115 10.04 -9.79 3.48
CA GLU A 115 9.55 -10.92 2.71
C GLU A 115 8.23 -11.43 3.31
N PHE A 116 7.26 -11.70 2.44
CA PHE A 116 5.92 -12.12 2.83
C PHE A 116 5.54 -13.48 2.25
N ARG A 117 4.75 -14.25 3.01
CA ARG A 117 4.04 -15.45 2.55
C ARG A 117 2.55 -15.29 2.79
N ARG A 118 1.72 -15.55 1.78
CA ARG A 118 0.27 -15.55 1.93
C ARG A 118 -0.21 -16.74 2.80
N VAL A 119 -1.19 -16.48 3.65
CA VAL A 119 -1.84 -17.47 4.56
C VAL A 119 -3.27 -17.73 4.11
#